data_AF-G3LP78-F1
#
_entry.id   AF-G3LP78-F1
#
_cell.length_a   1.000
_cell.length_b   1.000
_cell.length_c   1.000
_cell.angle_alpha   90.00
_cell.angle_beta   90.00
_cell.angle_gamma   90.00
#
_symmetry.space_group_name_H-M   'P 1'
#
loop_
_entity.id
_entity.type
_entity.pdbx_description
1 polymer ?
#
loop_
_entity_poly.entity_id
_entity_poly.type
_entity_poly.pdbx_seq_one_letter_code
_entity_poly.pdbx_strand_id
1 'polypeptide(L)'
;SLGRFENRDFLSVFRFKMWWSTAWIGKSGSDLQAETQWVMLNIPEIDSYVAIIPIIEGSFRAALNPGEQGNVLICAESGSTQVKESSFNSIAYIHICDNPYNLMREAFSALRVHMNTFKLLEEKKLPKIVDKFGWCTWDACYLTVDPATIWTAVKEFEDEGVCPKFIIIDDGWQSIN
;
A
#
# COMPACT_ATOMS: atom_id res chain seq x y z
N SER A 1 -8.95 -4.58 -20.09
CA SER A 1 -9.45 -5.65 -19.20
C SER A 1 -8.34 -6.68 -19.03
N LEU A 2 -8.16 -7.26 -17.84
CA LEU A 2 -7.26 -8.38 -17.56
C LEU A 2 -7.96 -9.74 -17.73
N GLY A 3 -9.24 -9.74 -18.11
CA GLY A 3 -10.04 -10.94 -18.29
C GLY A 3 -10.96 -11.21 -17.10
N ARG A 4 -11.58 -12.39 -17.13
CA ARG A 4 -12.62 -12.81 -16.20
C ARG A 4 -12.10 -13.82 -15.18
N PHE A 5 -12.24 -13.51 -13.89
CA PHE A 5 -11.91 -14.40 -12.79
C PHE A 5 -13.21 -14.82 -12.10
N GLU A 6 -13.53 -16.10 -12.12
CA GLU A 6 -14.72 -16.68 -11.48
C GLU A 6 -14.30 -17.90 -10.67
N ASN A 7 -14.89 -18.07 -9.49
CA ASN A 7 -14.60 -19.18 -8.57
C ASN A 7 -13.10 -19.29 -8.22
N ARG A 8 -12.43 -18.14 -8.05
CA ARG A 8 -11.02 -18.01 -7.67
C ARG A 8 -10.88 -17.28 -6.36
N ASP A 9 -10.61 -18.01 -5.28
CA ASP A 9 -10.31 -17.41 -3.99
C ASP A 9 -9.13 -16.44 -4.12
N PHE A 10 -9.31 -15.22 -3.63
CA PHE A 10 -8.26 -14.20 -3.64
C PHE A 10 -8.21 -13.41 -2.34
N LEU A 11 -7.03 -12.86 -2.07
CA LEU A 11 -6.79 -11.79 -1.12
C LEU A 11 -6.30 -10.57 -1.90
N SER A 12 -6.86 -9.39 -1.64
CA SER A 12 -6.39 -8.14 -2.24
C SER A 12 -6.21 -7.06 -1.19
N VAL A 13 -5.46 -6.01 -1.54
CA VAL A 13 -5.42 -4.77 -0.78
C VAL A 13 -5.87 -3.63 -1.67
N PHE A 14 -6.80 -2.83 -1.19
CA PHE A 14 -7.38 -1.71 -1.92
C PHE A 14 -7.40 -0.45 -1.10
N ARG A 15 -7.41 0.69 -1.79
CA ARG A 15 -7.41 2.01 -1.18
C ARG A 15 -8.85 2.50 -1.02
N PHE A 16 -9.38 2.46 0.21
CA PHE A 16 -10.76 2.87 0.50
C PHE A 16 -10.89 4.34 0.94
N LYS A 17 -9.77 4.98 1.31
CA LYS A 17 -9.66 6.44 1.52
C LYS A 17 -8.34 6.91 0.92
N MET A 18 -8.21 8.22 0.71
CA MET A 18 -7.03 8.83 0.10
C MET A 18 -5.69 8.33 0.66
N TRP A 19 -5.63 8.10 1.97
CA TRP A 19 -4.42 7.71 2.72
C TRP A 19 -4.48 6.31 3.31
N TRP A 20 -5.58 5.57 3.13
CA TRP A 20 -5.82 4.30 3.84
C TRP A 20 -6.12 3.17 2.87
N SER A 21 -5.49 2.03 3.13
CA SER A 21 -5.77 0.77 2.45
C SER A 21 -6.24 -0.29 3.45
N THR A 22 -7.03 -1.24 2.98
CA THR A 22 -7.44 -2.41 3.77
C THR A 22 -7.47 -3.65 2.89
N ALA A 23 -7.51 -4.81 3.53
CA ALA A 23 -7.60 -6.09 2.84
C ALA A 23 -9.05 -6.41 2.44
N TRP A 24 -9.20 -7.17 1.36
CA TRP A 24 -10.47 -7.76 0.93
C TRP A 24 -10.26 -9.18 0.45
N ILE A 25 -11.26 -10.04 0.66
CA ILE A 25 -11.26 -11.42 0.22
C ILE A 25 -12.50 -11.64 -0.64
N GLY A 26 -12.33 -12.34 -1.75
CA GLY A 26 -13.44 -12.67 -2.65
C GLY A 26 -13.15 -13.89 -3.50
N LYS A 27 -14.06 -14.18 -4.43
CA LYS A 27 -13.98 -15.34 -5.33
C LYS A 27 -14.18 -15.00 -6.81
N SER A 28 -14.55 -13.75 -7.11
CA SER A 28 -14.83 -13.27 -8.45
C SER A 28 -14.12 -11.94 -8.71
N GLY A 29 -13.75 -11.65 -9.96
CA GLY A 29 -13.21 -10.34 -10.33
C GLY A 29 -14.18 -9.19 -10.02
N SER A 30 -15.48 -9.46 -9.98
CA SER A 30 -16.51 -8.49 -9.56
C SER A 30 -16.54 -8.24 -8.04
N ASP A 31 -15.93 -9.12 -7.23
CA ASP A 31 -15.84 -8.93 -5.78
C ASP A 31 -14.69 -7.97 -5.42
N LEU A 32 -13.79 -7.66 -6.36
CA LEU A 32 -12.71 -6.70 -6.12
C LEU A 32 -13.29 -5.36 -5.69
N GLN A 33 -12.57 -4.68 -4.81
CA GLN A 33 -12.88 -3.31 -4.48
C GLN A 33 -12.19 -2.40 -5.50
N ALA A 34 -12.83 -1.27 -5.82
CA ALA A 34 -12.20 -0.24 -6.64
C ALA A 34 -10.87 0.18 -6.01
N GLU A 35 -9.94 0.65 -6.82
CA GLU A 35 -8.63 1.10 -6.34
C GLU A 35 -7.79 -0.01 -5.67
N THR A 36 -7.93 -1.26 -6.13
CA THR A 36 -7.11 -2.39 -5.67
C THR A 36 -5.66 -2.23 -6.12
N GLN A 37 -4.73 -2.22 -5.15
CA GLN A 37 -3.29 -1.99 -5.33
C GLN A 37 -2.51 -3.26 -5.65
N TRP A 38 -3.03 -4.43 -5.28
CA TRP A 38 -2.57 -5.75 -5.73
C TRP A 38 -3.61 -6.80 -5.37
N VAL A 39 -3.58 -7.93 -6.08
CA VAL A 39 -4.39 -9.12 -5.77
C VAL A 39 -3.50 -10.37 -5.80
N MET A 40 -3.72 -11.27 -4.85
CA MET A 40 -3.15 -12.61 -4.79
C MET A 40 -4.27 -13.63 -5.00
N LEU A 41 -4.17 -14.41 -6.07
CA LEU A 41 -5.11 -15.47 -6.45
C LEU A 41 -4.55 -16.83 -6.02
N ASN A 42 -5.40 -17.68 -5.44
CA ASN A 42 -5.10 -19.09 -5.27
C ASN A 42 -5.39 -19.86 -6.58
N ILE A 43 -4.44 -20.67 -7.05
CA ILE A 43 -4.53 -21.50 -8.26
C ILE A 43 -4.34 -22.97 -7.88
N PRO A 44 -5.41 -23.66 -7.43
CA PRO A 44 -5.33 -25.04 -6.95
C PRO A 44 -4.89 -26.06 -8.00
N GLU A 45 -5.14 -25.80 -9.29
CA GLU A 45 -4.83 -26.73 -10.38
C GLU A 45 -3.34 -27.00 -10.55
N ILE A 46 -2.50 -26.09 -10.05
CA ILE A 46 -1.04 -26.16 -10.12
C ILE A 46 -0.39 -25.93 -8.76
N ASP A 47 -1.18 -26.02 -7.68
CA ASP A 47 -0.72 -25.82 -6.30
C ASP A 47 0.14 -24.55 -6.14
N SER A 48 -0.36 -23.43 -6.67
CA SER A 48 0.40 -22.17 -6.71
C SER A 48 -0.48 -20.95 -6.45
N TYR A 49 0.18 -19.83 -6.24
CA TYR A 49 -0.40 -18.52 -6.03
C TYR A 49 0.07 -17.56 -7.11
N VAL A 50 -0.82 -16.68 -7.57
CA VAL A 50 -0.50 -15.66 -8.56
C VAL A 50 -0.72 -14.27 -7.96
N ALA A 51 0.31 -13.43 -7.96
CA ALA A 51 0.19 -12.01 -7.65
C ALA A 51 0.02 -11.22 -8.95
N ILE A 52 -0.96 -10.32 -8.97
CA ILE A 52 -1.10 -9.28 -9.98
C ILE A 52 -0.89 -7.94 -9.29
N ILE A 53 0.17 -7.24 -9.67
CA ILE A 53 0.61 -5.98 -9.06
C ILE A 53 0.60 -4.90 -10.14
N PRO A 54 -0.39 -4.00 -10.16
CA PRO A 54 -0.32 -2.77 -10.93
C PRO A 54 0.97 -2.00 -10.64
N ILE A 55 1.59 -1.43 -11.69
CA ILE A 55 2.84 -0.68 -11.56
C ILE A 55 2.70 0.73 -12.11
N ILE A 56 3.76 1.51 -11.91
CA ILE A 56 3.88 2.87 -12.43
C ILE A 56 4.62 2.82 -13.76
N GLU A 57 4.06 3.46 -14.78
CA GLU A 57 4.73 3.69 -16.06
C GLU A 57 4.71 5.19 -16.39
N GLY A 58 5.90 5.79 -16.48
CA GLY A 58 6.04 7.23 -16.68
C GLY A 58 5.33 8.03 -15.59
N SER A 59 4.39 8.87 -16.00
CA SER A 59 3.57 9.70 -15.10
C SER A 59 2.25 9.06 -14.69
N PHE A 60 2.03 7.78 -14.99
CA PHE A 60 0.78 7.08 -14.73
C PHE A 60 0.98 5.99 -13.69
N ARG A 61 0.09 5.94 -12.70
CA ARG A 61 -0.07 4.78 -11.83
C ARG A 61 -1.21 3.92 -12.35
N ALA A 62 -1.11 2.61 -12.17
CA ALA A 62 -2.20 1.69 -12.43
C ALA A 62 -2.86 1.20 -11.14
N ALA A 63 -4.14 0.85 -11.21
CA ALA A 63 -4.88 0.16 -10.16
C ALA A 63 -5.88 -0.84 -10.78
N LEU A 64 -6.22 -1.89 -10.03
CA LEU A 64 -7.27 -2.83 -10.42
C LEU A 64 -8.63 -2.34 -9.95
N ASN A 65 -9.65 -2.58 -10.77
CA ASN A 65 -11.04 -2.23 -10.48
C ASN A 65 -11.96 -3.41 -10.82
N PRO A 66 -13.07 -3.59 -10.08
CA PRO A 66 -14.06 -4.59 -10.44
C PRO A 66 -14.70 -4.26 -11.79
N GLY A 67 -14.86 -5.28 -12.61
CA GLY A 67 -15.68 -5.23 -13.82
C GLY A 67 -16.95 -6.06 -13.65
N GLU A 68 -17.84 -5.94 -14.62
CA GLU A 68 -19.05 -6.77 -14.69
C GLU A 68 -18.72 -8.23 -15.03
N GLN A 69 -19.58 -9.17 -14.62
CA GLN A 69 -19.50 -10.58 -14.99
C GLN A 69 -18.11 -11.20 -14.69
N GLY A 70 -17.56 -10.92 -13.50
CA GLY A 70 -16.26 -11.43 -13.06
C GLY A 70 -15.05 -10.81 -13.74
N ASN A 71 -15.22 -9.79 -14.60
CA ASN A 71 -14.08 -9.13 -15.23
C ASN A 71 -13.23 -8.36 -14.21
N VAL A 72 -11.94 -8.30 -14.45
CA VAL A 72 -11.01 -7.41 -13.75
C VAL A 72 -10.53 -6.35 -14.72
N LEU A 73 -10.71 -5.09 -14.34
CA LEU A 73 -10.24 -3.94 -15.08
C LEU A 73 -8.92 -3.47 -14.49
N ILE A 74 -8.05 -2.95 -15.35
CA ILE A 74 -6.86 -2.20 -14.96
C ILE A 74 -7.02 -0.79 -15.51
N CYS A 75 -6.89 0.19 -14.63
CA CYS A 75 -7.05 1.60 -14.94
C CYS A 75 -5.72 2.30 -14.70
N ALA A 76 -5.26 3.08 -15.68
CA ALA A 76 -4.09 3.94 -15.55
C ALA A 76 -4.52 5.40 -15.43
N GLU A 77 -3.94 6.12 -14.47
CA GLU A 77 -4.25 7.53 -14.24
C GLU A 77 -3.00 8.33 -13.89
N SER A 78 -2.93 9.57 -14.40
CA SER A 78 -1.85 10.52 -14.13
C SER A 78 -2.19 11.55 -13.05
N GLY A 79 -3.49 11.70 -12.73
CA GLY A 79 -3.98 12.76 -11.85
C GLY A 79 -3.80 14.18 -12.42
N SER A 80 -3.45 14.34 -13.70
CA SER A 80 -3.17 15.63 -14.33
C SER A 80 -3.96 15.81 -15.62
N THR A 81 -4.61 16.97 -15.78
CA THR A 81 -5.33 17.33 -17.00
C THR A 81 -4.41 17.58 -18.20
N GLN A 82 -3.11 17.75 -17.96
CA GLN A 82 -2.11 18.06 -18.98
C GLN A 82 -1.37 16.82 -19.49
N VAL A 83 -1.31 15.76 -18.69
CA VAL A 83 -0.59 14.52 -19.04
C VAL A 83 -1.56 13.57 -19.73
N LYS A 84 -1.29 13.25 -21.00
CA LYS A 84 -2.12 12.38 -21.82
C LYS A 84 -1.27 11.28 -22.44
N GLU A 85 -1.74 10.05 -22.31
CA GLU A 85 -1.18 8.87 -22.95
C GLU A 85 -2.31 7.86 -23.13
N SER A 86 -2.21 7.02 -24.16
CA SER A 86 -3.18 5.95 -24.43
C SER A 86 -2.52 4.60 -24.67
N SER A 87 -1.18 4.54 -24.72
CA SER A 87 -0.40 3.32 -24.90
C SER A 87 0.64 3.17 -23.80
N PHE A 88 0.73 1.97 -23.26
CA PHE A 88 1.62 1.63 -22.14
C PHE A 88 2.30 0.29 -22.43
N ASN A 89 3.58 0.18 -22.11
CA ASN A 89 4.36 -1.05 -22.32
C ASN A 89 4.19 -2.05 -21.17
N SER A 90 3.99 -1.57 -19.94
CA SER A 90 4.00 -2.37 -18.72
C SER A 90 3.21 -1.66 -17.61
N ILE A 91 1.94 -2.05 -17.44
CA ILE A 91 1.03 -1.47 -16.42
C ILE A 91 0.76 -2.40 -15.23
N ALA A 92 1.13 -3.67 -15.35
CA ALA A 92 1.08 -4.62 -14.25
C ALA A 92 2.20 -5.65 -14.38
N TYR A 93 2.63 -6.17 -13.24
CA TYR A 93 3.51 -7.31 -13.11
C TYR A 93 2.74 -8.51 -12.58
N ILE A 94 2.97 -9.67 -13.18
CA ILE A 94 2.37 -10.94 -12.78
C ILE A 94 3.48 -11.85 -12.31
N HIS A 95 3.29 -12.44 -11.14
CA HIS A 95 4.24 -13.36 -10.53
C HIS A 95 3.53 -14.62 -10.06
N ILE A 96 4.18 -15.76 -10.19
CA ILE A 96 3.67 -17.05 -9.73
C ILE A 96 4.67 -17.66 -8.75
N CYS A 97 4.17 -18.22 -7.65
CA CYS A 97 4.97 -18.89 -6.64
C CYS A 97 4.14 -20.02 -6.02
N ASP A 98 4.78 -21.14 -5.66
CA ASP A 98 4.16 -22.25 -4.94
C ASP A 98 3.89 -21.93 -3.46
N ASN A 99 4.57 -20.91 -2.92
CA ASN A 99 4.48 -20.50 -1.52
C ASN A 99 3.98 -19.05 -1.38
N PRO A 100 2.83 -18.81 -0.73
CA PRO A 100 2.24 -17.48 -0.63
C PRO A 100 3.09 -16.53 0.25
N TYR A 101 3.93 -17.07 1.14
CA TYR A 101 4.84 -16.28 1.98
C TYR A 101 6.06 -15.76 1.20
N ASN A 102 6.40 -16.38 0.08
CA ASN A 102 7.50 -15.94 -0.78
C ASN A 102 7.02 -15.03 -1.91
N LEU A 103 5.78 -15.21 -2.36
CA LEU A 103 5.19 -14.54 -3.53
C LEU A 103 5.48 -13.05 -3.60
N MET A 104 5.19 -12.29 -2.55
CA MET A 104 5.40 -10.83 -2.54
C MET A 104 6.88 -10.46 -2.53
N ARG A 105 7.71 -11.20 -1.80
CA ARG A 105 9.16 -10.96 -1.74
C ARG A 105 9.83 -11.17 -3.10
N GLU A 106 9.48 -12.26 -3.77
CA GLU A 106 10.01 -12.58 -5.11
C GLU A 106 9.49 -11.60 -6.15
N ALA A 107 8.19 -11.29 -6.12
CA ALA A 107 7.59 -10.33 -7.03
C ALA A 107 8.20 -8.92 -6.90
N PHE A 108 8.35 -8.43 -5.68
CA PHE A 108 8.97 -7.11 -5.44
C PHE A 108 10.47 -7.12 -5.76
N SER A 109 11.16 -8.25 -5.65
CA SER A 109 12.56 -8.37 -6.09
C SER A 109 12.70 -8.18 -7.60
N ALA A 110 11.81 -8.79 -8.39
CA ALA A 110 11.77 -8.57 -9.83
C ALA A 110 11.37 -7.14 -10.19
N LEU A 111 10.34 -6.60 -9.55
CA LEU A 111 9.89 -5.21 -9.74
C LEU A 111 10.98 -4.20 -9.39
N ARG A 112 11.74 -4.45 -8.33
CA ARG A 112 12.86 -3.62 -7.91
C ARG A 112 13.89 -3.45 -9.02
N VAL A 113 14.22 -4.55 -9.71
CA VAL A 113 15.16 -4.55 -10.85
C VAL A 113 14.52 -3.87 -12.08
N HIS A 114 13.29 -4.24 -12.41
CA HIS A 114 12.59 -3.74 -13.60
C HIS A 114 12.34 -2.22 -13.53
N MET A 115 11.74 -1.75 -12.44
CA MET A 115 11.37 -0.34 -12.29
C MET A 115 12.55 0.53 -11.90
N ASN A 116 13.48 0.00 -11.09
CA ASN A 116 14.67 0.71 -10.62
C ASN A 116 14.41 2.10 -10.01
N THR A 117 13.24 2.32 -9.40
CA THR A 117 12.82 3.59 -8.79
C THR A 117 12.70 3.55 -7.27
N PHE A 118 12.79 2.36 -6.67
CA PHE A 118 12.65 2.17 -5.23
C PHE A 118 13.72 1.22 -4.70
N LYS A 119 13.74 1.00 -3.38
CA LYS A 119 14.57 0.00 -2.70
C LYS A 119 13.70 -0.91 -1.88
N LEU A 120 14.05 -2.19 -1.82
CA LEU A 120 13.48 -3.17 -0.90
C LEU A 120 13.87 -2.84 0.55
N LEU A 121 13.18 -3.47 1.50
CA LEU A 121 13.44 -3.25 2.92
C LEU A 121 14.88 -3.59 3.28
N GLU A 122 15.41 -4.68 2.73
CA GLU A 122 16.75 -5.21 2.98
C GLU A 122 17.86 -4.32 2.40
N GLU A 123 17.53 -3.50 1.39
CA GLU A 123 18.45 -2.52 0.79
C GLU A 123 18.46 -1.18 1.55
N LYS A 124 17.50 -0.96 2.46
CA LYS A 124 17.38 0.28 3.22
C LYS A 124 18.25 0.22 4.47
N LYS A 125 19.02 1.30 4.68
CA LYS A 125 19.78 1.47 5.92
C LYS A 125 18.85 1.93 7.03
N LEU A 126 18.76 1.14 8.09
CA LEU A 126 17.99 1.53 9.27
C LEU A 126 18.59 2.81 9.90
N PRO A 127 17.77 3.85 10.13
CA PRO A 127 18.23 5.03 10.84
C PRO A 127 18.36 4.73 12.34
N LYS A 128 19.33 5.38 13.01
CA LYS A 128 19.61 5.18 14.45
C LYS A 128 18.41 5.49 15.38
N ILE A 129 17.39 6.16 14.86
CA ILE A 129 16.15 6.50 15.56
C ILE A 129 15.27 5.28 15.83
N VAL A 130 15.38 4.21 15.03
CA VAL A 130 14.55 2.99 15.16
C VAL A 130 14.72 2.32 16.52
N ASP A 131 15.93 2.35 17.09
CA ASP A 131 16.24 1.75 18.39
C ASP A 131 16.00 2.72 19.56
N LYS A 132 15.28 3.82 19.32
CA LYS A 132 14.99 4.81 20.36
C LYS A 132 13.55 4.71 20.81
N PHE A 133 13.33 4.97 22.10
CA PHE A 133 12.00 5.24 22.60
C PHE A 133 11.49 6.55 22.00
N GLY A 134 10.28 6.54 21.47
CA GLY A 134 9.59 7.73 20.97
C GLY A 134 8.12 7.67 21.34
N TRP A 135 7.44 8.79 21.16
CA TRP A 135 6.03 8.95 21.53
C TRP A 135 5.21 9.45 20.33
N CYS A 136 3.97 8.98 20.19
CA CYS A 136 3.04 9.40 19.15
C CYS A 136 1.83 10.09 19.80
N THR A 137 1.38 11.21 19.24
CA THR A 137 0.29 12.00 19.81
C THR A 137 -1.08 11.33 19.71
N TRP A 138 -1.28 10.35 18.82
CA TRP A 138 -2.62 9.83 18.46
C TRP A 138 -3.44 9.36 19.67
N ASP A 139 -2.93 8.44 20.48
CA ASP A 139 -3.70 7.87 21.60
C ASP A 139 -3.94 8.86 22.75
N ALA A 140 -3.16 9.96 22.80
CA ALA A 140 -3.29 10.99 23.83
C ALA A 140 -4.16 12.18 23.39
N CYS A 141 -4.12 12.52 22.10
CA CYS A 141 -4.67 13.77 21.57
C CYS A 141 -5.79 13.54 20.55
N TYR A 142 -5.87 12.36 19.92
CA TYR A 142 -6.66 12.12 18.72
C TYR A 142 -6.55 13.31 17.74
N LEU A 143 -7.67 13.93 17.39
CA LEU A 143 -7.74 15.04 16.44
C LEU A 143 -7.47 16.41 17.05
N THR A 144 -7.23 16.52 18.35
CA THR A 144 -7.00 17.79 19.06
C THR A 144 -5.53 17.94 19.43
N VAL A 145 -4.67 17.90 18.41
CA VAL A 145 -3.22 18.06 18.60
C VAL A 145 -2.87 19.55 18.61
N ASP A 146 -2.38 20.05 19.73
CA ASP A 146 -1.88 21.42 19.86
C ASP A 146 -0.52 21.49 20.58
N PRO A 147 0.26 22.58 20.38
CA PRO A 147 1.60 22.70 20.95
C PRO A 147 1.66 22.62 22.49
N ALA A 148 0.64 23.07 23.22
CA ALA A 148 0.64 23.08 24.68
C ALA A 148 0.44 21.67 25.24
N THR A 149 -0.41 20.87 24.59
CA THR A 149 -0.59 19.45 24.93
C THR A 149 0.69 18.65 24.72
N ILE A 150 1.38 18.86 23.58
CA ILE A 150 2.67 18.20 23.31
C ILE A 150 3.72 18.61 24.35
N TRP A 151 3.79 19.89 24.68
CA TRP A 151 4.74 20.39 25.67
C TRP A 151 4.53 19.78 27.05
N THR A 152 3.28 19.73 27.50
CA THR A 152 2.90 19.12 28.79
C THR A 152 3.29 17.65 28.82
N ALA A 153 2.97 16.87 27.79
CA ALA A 153 3.32 15.45 27.73
C ALA A 153 4.84 15.22 27.76
N VAL A 154 5.62 16.02 27.04
CA VAL A 154 7.10 15.93 27.07
C VAL A 154 7.65 16.27 28.46
N LYS A 155 7.04 17.24 29.15
CA LYS A 155 7.42 17.61 30.51
C LYS A 155 7.11 16.50 31.51
N GLU A 156 5.93 15.89 31.42
CA GLU A 156 5.56 14.75 32.27
C GLU A 156 6.52 13.57 32.08
N PHE A 157 6.93 13.27 30.84
CA PHE A 157 7.98 12.27 30.60
C PHE A 157 9.29 12.63 31.30
N GLU A 158 9.76 13.87 31.14
CA GLU A 158 11.00 14.35 31.75
C GLU A 158 10.96 14.26 33.29
N ASP A 159 9.86 14.68 33.90
CA ASP A 159 9.66 14.68 35.35
C ASP A 159 9.63 13.24 35.92
N GLU A 160 9.11 12.27 35.15
CA GLU A 160 9.10 10.84 35.48
C GLU A 160 10.41 10.12 35.08
N GLY A 161 11.43 10.86 34.61
CA GLY A 161 12.73 10.31 34.25
C GLY A 161 12.76 9.52 32.93
N VAL A 162 11.73 9.65 32.10
CA VAL A 162 11.62 9.04 30.76
C VAL A 162 11.94 10.09 29.70
N CYS A 163 12.75 9.74 28.70
CA CYS A 163 13.15 10.72 27.67
C CYS A 163 12.89 10.17 26.25
N PRO A 164 11.72 10.46 25.65
CA PRO A 164 11.46 10.23 24.24
C PRO A 164 12.54 10.90 23.38
N LYS A 165 13.11 10.17 22.42
CA LYS A 165 14.13 10.69 21.49
C LYS A 165 13.54 11.19 20.19
N PHE A 166 12.26 10.97 19.98
CA PHE A 166 11.48 11.54 18.90
C PHE A 166 10.01 11.56 19.27
N ILE A 167 9.27 12.43 18.57
CA ILE A 167 7.82 12.57 18.68
C ILE A 167 7.24 12.44 17.28
N ILE A 168 6.20 11.63 17.14
CA ILE A 168 5.35 11.58 15.95
C ILE A 168 4.13 12.44 16.25
N ILE A 169 3.99 13.52 15.49
CA ILE A 169 2.80 14.37 15.51
C ILE A 169 1.82 13.78 14.50
N ASP A 170 0.82 13.06 15.00
CA ASP A 170 -0.20 12.37 14.22
C ASP A 170 -1.34 13.31 13.79
N ASP A 171 -2.36 12.78 13.11
CA ASP A 171 -3.47 13.52 12.52
C ASP A 171 -4.18 14.46 13.53
N GLY A 172 -4.68 15.60 13.05
CA GLY A 172 -5.28 16.66 13.86
C GLY A 172 -4.41 17.91 14.08
N TRP A 173 -3.10 17.86 13.79
CA TRP A 173 -2.21 19.02 13.91
C TRP A 173 -2.36 20.06 12.78
N GLN A 174 -2.90 19.63 11.63
CA GLN A 174 -3.08 20.44 10.44
C GLN A 174 -4.52 20.34 9.94
N SER A 175 -5.17 21.48 9.67
CA SER A 175 -6.47 21.52 8.99
C SER A 175 -6.28 21.59 7.48
N ILE A 176 -7.16 20.93 6.73
CA ILE A 176 -7.25 21.05 5.27
C ILE A 176 -8.12 22.28 5.00
N ASN A 177 -7.50 23.39 4.59
CA ASN A 177 -8.20 24.57 4.04
C ASN A 177 -8.33 24.45 2.53
#